data_AF-A0A3C0NHW7-F1
#
_entry.id   AF-A0A3C0NHW7-F1
#
_cell.length_a   1.000
_cell.length_b   1.000
_cell.length_c   1.000
_cell.angle_alpha   90.00
_cell.angle_beta   90.00
_cell.angle_gamma   90.00
#
_symmetry.space_group_name_H-M   'P 1'
#
loop_
_entity.id
_entity.type
_entity.pdbx_description
1 polymer ?
#
loop_
_entity_poly.entity_id
_entity_poly.type
_entity_poly.pdbx_seq_one_letter_code
_entity_poly.pdbx_strand_id
1 'polypeptide(L)'
;MSDCSPRNREKLVNLKRWAENIFEANWQSIEDLLGTQSAHLALGLRSNQEAHLWRGKLIDFAIQHQSQSVILVVALTPESKQQMDILVEVHPKKGETYLPPHLQLMLLDDLGEAVMEAQARNANSYIQLQFSGLPGERFSVKVTLGDFSAIENFVI
;
A
#
# COMPACT_ATOMS: atom_id res chain seq x y z
N MET A 1 5.09 -8.76 35.27
CA MET A 1 3.92 -9.49 34.74
C MET A 1 2.81 -8.47 34.61
N SER A 2 2.33 -8.25 33.37
CA SER A 2 1.12 -7.51 32.93
C SER A 2 1.42 -6.93 31.53
N ASP A 3 0.58 -6.96 30.52
CA ASP A 3 -0.33 -7.96 29.96
C ASP A 3 -0.56 -7.54 28.50
N CYS A 4 -0.91 -8.51 27.65
CA CYS A 4 -1.55 -8.43 26.34
C CYS A 4 -1.60 -7.10 25.57
N SER A 5 -0.96 -7.11 24.40
CA SER A 5 -1.60 -6.57 23.19
C SER A 5 -1.87 -7.75 22.26
N PRO A 6 -3.06 -7.85 21.64
CA PRO A 6 -3.29 -8.88 20.64
C PRO A 6 -2.30 -8.60 19.50
N ARG A 7 -1.32 -9.48 19.31
CA ARG A 7 -0.61 -9.54 18.03
C ARG A 7 -1.67 -9.88 17.00
N ASN A 8 -2.22 -8.86 16.36
CA ASN A 8 -3.03 -9.00 15.17
C ASN A 8 -2.28 -10.02 14.31
N ARG A 9 -2.90 -11.16 13.97
CA ARG A 9 -2.28 -12.16 13.11
C ARG A 9 -1.89 -11.42 11.84
N GLU A 10 -0.62 -11.08 11.71
CA GLU A 10 -0.11 -10.35 10.58
C GLU A 10 -0.34 -11.23 9.35
N LYS A 11 -1.36 -10.88 8.58
CA LYS A 11 -1.71 -11.61 7.37
C LYS A 11 -0.63 -11.31 6.35
N LEU A 12 0.28 -12.26 6.18
CA LEU A 12 1.25 -12.23 5.10
C LEU A 12 0.49 -12.32 3.77
N VAL A 13 0.54 -11.25 2.99
CA VAL A 13 -0.03 -11.15 1.65
C VAL A 13 0.93 -11.81 0.67
N ASN A 14 0.41 -12.68 -0.19
CA ASN A 14 1.22 -13.40 -1.17
C ASN A 14 0.98 -12.83 -2.57
N LEU A 15 1.96 -12.11 -3.10
CA LEU A 15 1.86 -11.39 -4.37
C LEU A 15 1.79 -12.33 -5.58
N LYS A 16 2.38 -13.51 -5.51
CA LYS A 16 2.16 -14.56 -6.50
C LYS A 16 0.67 -14.94 -6.63
N ARG A 17 -0.10 -14.94 -5.54
CA ARG A 17 -1.56 -15.22 -5.61
C ARG A 17 -2.32 -14.11 -6.33
N TRP A 18 -1.84 -12.87 -6.24
CA TRP A 18 -2.43 -11.78 -7.00
C TRP A 18 -2.26 -12.00 -8.50
N ALA A 19 -1.11 -12.51 -8.94
CA ALA A 19 -0.90 -12.92 -10.34
C ALA A 19 -1.87 -14.01 -10.82
N GLU A 20 -2.41 -14.81 -9.89
CA GLU A 20 -3.44 -15.83 -10.14
C GLU A 20 -4.87 -15.28 -9.98
N ASN A 21 -5.05 -13.96 -9.83
CA ASN A 21 -6.31 -13.28 -9.52
C ASN A 21 -6.96 -13.70 -8.19
N ILE A 22 -6.16 -14.14 -7.22
CA ILE A 22 -6.62 -14.53 -5.89
C ILE A 22 -6.17 -13.48 -4.89
N PHE A 23 -7.14 -12.76 -4.30
CA PHE A 23 -6.89 -11.62 -3.42
C PHE A 23 -7.46 -11.87 -2.02
N GLU A 24 -6.82 -11.27 -1.02
CA GLU A 24 -7.29 -11.28 0.37
C GLU A 24 -8.47 -10.30 0.54
N ALA A 25 -9.39 -10.61 1.47
CA ALA A 25 -10.68 -9.92 1.59
C ALA A 25 -10.62 -8.40 1.87
N ASN A 26 -9.49 -7.90 2.37
CA ASN A 26 -9.27 -6.48 2.65
C ASN A 26 -8.53 -5.73 1.54
N TRP A 27 -8.13 -6.42 0.47
CA TRP A 27 -7.55 -5.85 -0.73
C TRP A 27 -8.60 -5.79 -1.82
N GLN A 28 -8.91 -4.57 -2.27
CA GLN A 28 -9.99 -4.27 -3.19
C GLN A 28 -9.45 -3.74 -4.50
N SER A 29 -10.32 -3.64 -5.51
CA SER A 29 -9.98 -2.92 -6.73
C SER A 29 -9.78 -1.44 -6.41
N ILE A 30 -8.93 -0.77 -7.18
CA ILE A 30 -8.74 0.68 -7.02
C ILE A 30 -10.03 1.44 -7.34
N GLU A 31 -10.82 0.95 -8.30
CA GLU A 31 -12.09 1.56 -8.67
C GLU A 31 -13.09 1.57 -7.52
N ASP A 32 -13.12 0.51 -6.71
CA ASP A 32 -13.99 0.46 -5.53
C ASP A 32 -13.57 1.48 -4.46
N LEU A 33 -12.26 1.76 -4.36
CA LEU A 33 -11.68 2.63 -3.32
C LEU A 33 -11.69 4.11 -3.71
N LEU A 34 -11.23 4.45 -4.91
CA LEU A 34 -11.10 5.83 -5.41
C LEU A 34 -12.28 6.26 -6.30
N GLY A 35 -13.05 5.31 -6.84
CA GLY A 35 -13.98 5.55 -7.94
C GLY A 35 -13.27 5.54 -9.30
N THR A 36 -13.93 4.97 -10.31
CA THR A 36 -13.37 4.75 -11.66
C THR A 36 -12.73 5.99 -12.29
N GLN A 37 -13.37 7.16 -12.19
CA GLN A 37 -12.84 8.40 -12.76
C GLN A 37 -11.58 8.90 -12.03
N SER A 38 -11.56 8.80 -10.70
CA SER A 38 -10.41 9.25 -9.91
C SER A 38 -9.23 8.30 -10.07
N ALA A 39 -9.49 6.99 -10.13
CA ALA A 39 -8.47 5.98 -10.40
C ALA A 39 -7.80 6.22 -11.77
N HIS A 40 -8.58 6.48 -12.81
CA HIS A 40 -8.07 6.76 -14.17
C HIS A 40 -7.18 8.00 -14.24
N LEU A 41 -7.50 9.04 -13.46
CA LEU A 41 -6.75 10.31 -13.43
C LEU A 41 -5.51 10.26 -12.55
N ALA A 42 -5.62 9.69 -11.35
CA ALA A 42 -4.53 9.68 -10.36
C ALA A 42 -3.42 8.68 -10.73
N LEU A 43 -3.80 7.53 -11.28
CA LEU A 43 -2.88 6.42 -11.51
C LEU A 43 -2.49 6.27 -12.98
N GLY A 44 -2.95 7.20 -13.82
CA GLY A 44 -2.69 7.16 -15.26
C GLY A 44 -3.09 5.84 -15.91
N LEU A 45 -4.10 5.13 -15.36
CA LEU A 45 -4.61 3.83 -15.83
C LEU A 45 -5.20 3.99 -17.23
N ARG A 46 -4.37 4.23 -18.25
CA ARG A 46 -4.81 4.28 -19.64
C ARG A 46 -5.47 2.95 -19.91
N SER A 47 -6.63 2.97 -20.56
CA SER A 47 -7.55 1.86 -20.80
C SER A 47 -6.99 0.70 -21.66
N ASN A 48 -5.70 0.42 -21.60
CA ASN A 48 -5.00 -0.52 -22.47
C ASN A 48 -4.11 -1.46 -21.65
N GLN A 49 -4.69 -2.62 -21.29
CA GLN A 49 -4.08 -3.95 -21.18
C GLN A 49 -2.83 -4.22 -20.29
N GLU A 50 -2.29 -3.24 -19.56
CA GLU A 50 -1.27 -3.50 -18.51
C GLU A 50 -1.83 -3.40 -17.08
N ALA A 51 -3.15 -3.23 -16.98
CA ALA A 51 -3.90 -3.04 -15.74
C ALA A 51 -4.41 -4.37 -15.16
N HIS A 52 -3.55 -5.21 -14.56
CA HIS A 52 -4.07 -6.45 -13.95
C HIS A 52 -3.72 -6.69 -12.48
N LEU A 53 -2.68 -6.09 -11.90
CA LEU A 53 -2.27 -6.43 -10.52
C LEU A 53 -2.21 -5.24 -9.56
N TRP A 54 -3.12 -4.28 -9.75
CA TRP A 54 -3.27 -3.17 -8.82
C TRP A 54 -4.32 -3.52 -7.77
N ARG A 55 -3.92 -3.49 -6.51
CA ARG A 55 -4.82 -3.68 -5.38
C ARG A 55 -4.63 -2.58 -4.37
N GLY A 56 -5.75 -2.13 -3.84
CA GLY A 56 -5.76 -1.09 -2.83
C GLY A 56 -6.29 -1.60 -1.51
N LYS A 57 -5.89 -0.95 -0.43
CA LYS A 57 -6.40 -1.18 0.91
C LYS A 57 -6.64 0.16 1.60
N LEU A 58 -7.81 0.30 2.21
CA LEU A 58 -8.09 1.45 3.07
C LEU A 58 -7.34 1.27 4.40
N ILE A 59 -6.56 2.26 4.78
CA ILE A 59 -5.90 2.35 6.07
C ILE A 59 -6.60 3.47 6.85
N ASP A 60 -7.26 3.09 7.94
CA ASP A 60 -7.92 4.02 8.84
C ASP A 60 -7.03 4.28 10.07
N PHE A 61 -6.59 5.52 10.24
CA PHE A 61 -5.97 5.99 11.47
C PHE A 61 -7.09 6.50 12.38
N ALA A 62 -7.47 5.69 13.38
CA ALA A 62 -8.46 6.07 14.37
C ALA A 62 -7.85 7.06 15.38
N ILE A 63 -7.89 8.36 15.07
CA ILE A 63 -7.29 9.41 15.91
C ILE A 63 -8.37 10.02 16.79
N GLN A 64 -8.52 9.51 18.02
CA GLN A 64 -9.33 9.98 19.16
C GLN A 64 -10.79 10.44 18.89
N HIS A 65 -11.07 11.32 17.91
CA HIS A 65 -12.41 11.72 17.43
C HIS A 65 -12.50 12.10 15.94
N GLN A 66 -11.42 11.98 15.15
CA GLN A 66 -11.44 12.15 13.69
C GLN A 66 -10.80 10.91 13.04
N SER A 67 -11.52 10.26 12.12
CA SER A 67 -10.95 9.19 11.32
C SER A 67 -10.21 9.82 10.15
N GLN A 68 -8.88 9.68 10.14
CA GLN A 68 -8.09 10.06 8.98
C GLN A 68 -7.73 8.79 8.23
N SER A 69 -8.10 8.70 6.95
CA SER A 69 -7.88 7.50 6.18
C SER A 69 -7.08 7.79 4.93
N VAL A 70 -6.27 6.83 4.53
CA VAL A 70 -5.56 6.86 3.25
C VAL A 70 -5.76 5.54 2.53
N ILE A 71 -5.49 5.53 1.23
CA ILE A 71 -5.57 4.34 0.41
C ILE A 71 -4.15 3.93 0.05
N LEU A 72 -3.72 2.79 0.57
CA LEU A 72 -2.49 2.12 0.15
C LEU A 72 -2.77 1.37 -1.15
N VAL A 73 -1.97 1.62 -2.18
CA VAL A 73 -2.04 0.96 -3.47
C VAL A 73 -0.75 0.18 -3.69
N VAL A 74 -0.87 -1.07 -4.11
CA VAL A 74 0.25 -1.91 -4.52
C VAL A 74 -0.03 -2.40 -5.93
N ALA A 75 0.93 -2.18 -6.82
CA ALA A 75 0.89 -2.61 -8.21
C ALA A 75 2.10 -3.50 -8.50
N LEU A 76 1.86 -4.57 -9.26
CA LEU A 76 2.88 -5.54 -9.64
C LEU A 76 3.04 -5.58 -11.16
N THR A 77 4.29 -5.52 -11.62
CA THR A 77 4.65 -5.65 -13.02
C THR A 77 5.69 -6.77 -13.15
N PRO A 78 5.34 -7.92 -13.73
CA PRO A 78 6.33 -8.97 -13.99
C PRO A 78 7.34 -8.49 -15.05
N GLU A 79 8.61 -8.33 -14.66
CA GLU A 79 9.69 -8.04 -15.62
C GLU A 79 10.21 -9.33 -16.27
N SER A 80 10.27 -10.43 -15.50
CA SER A 80 10.71 -11.74 -15.97
C SER A 80 10.11 -12.87 -15.11
N LYS A 81 10.51 -14.13 -15.36
CA LYS A 81 10.12 -15.27 -14.50
C LYS A 81 10.70 -15.21 -13.09
N GLN A 82 11.73 -14.40 -12.87
CA GLN A 82 12.49 -14.37 -11.62
C GLN A 82 12.50 -12.99 -10.95
N GLN A 83 11.92 -11.97 -11.58
CA GLN A 83 11.96 -10.61 -11.09
C GLN A 83 10.60 -9.95 -11.27
N MET A 84 10.14 -9.31 -10.21
CA MET A 84 8.88 -8.58 -10.18
C MET A 84 9.15 -7.15 -9.74
N ASP A 85 8.67 -6.21 -10.54
CA ASP A 85 8.62 -4.79 -10.20
C ASP A 85 7.38 -4.52 -9.34
N ILE A 86 7.59 -3.77 -8.27
CA ILE A 86 6.58 -3.44 -7.28
C ILE A 86 6.54 -1.93 -7.11
N LEU A 87 5.37 -1.38 -7.33
CA LEU A 87 5.05 0.02 -7.08
C LEU A 87 4.10 0.10 -5.90
N VAL A 88 4.47 0.88 -4.88
CA VAL A 88 3.68 1.12 -3.68
C VAL A 88 3.37 2.60 -3.60
N GLU A 89 2.10 2.95 -3.54
CA GLU A 89 1.63 4.33 -3.47
C GLU A 89 0.67 4.53 -2.32
N VAL A 90 0.64 5.74 -1.79
CA VAL A 90 -0.40 6.15 -0.84
C VAL A 90 -1.15 7.35 -1.43
N HIS A 91 -2.47 7.21 -1.49
CA HIS A 91 -3.41 8.19 -2.02
C HIS A 91 -4.34 8.69 -0.91
N PRO A 92 -4.85 9.94 -1.01
CA PRO A 92 -5.90 10.42 -0.14
C PRO A 92 -7.16 9.58 -0.33
N LYS A 93 -8.02 9.56 0.69
CA LYS A 93 -9.32 8.90 0.59
C LYS A 93 -10.17 9.57 -0.50
N LYS A 94 -11.08 8.81 -1.11
CA LYS A 94 -12.10 9.36 -2.02
C LYS A 94 -12.79 10.59 -1.42
N GLY A 95 -12.74 11.70 -2.16
CA GLY A 95 -13.30 13.00 -1.76
C GLY A 95 -12.26 13.97 -1.19
N GLU A 96 -11.06 13.51 -0.87
CA GLU A 96 -9.93 14.34 -0.46
C GLU A 96 -8.95 14.55 -1.63
N THR A 97 -8.27 15.70 -1.63
CA THR A 97 -7.33 16.08 -2.71
C THR A 97 -5.87 15.87 -2.34
N TYR A 98 -5.55 15.97 -1.05
CA TYR A 98 -4.18 15.96 -0.56
C TYR A 98 -4.03 14.96 0.57
N LEU A 99 -2.85 14.35 0.63
CA LEU A 99 -2.47 13.52 1.74
C LEU A 99 -2.39 14.34 3.04
N PRO A 100 -2.63 13.68 4.18
CA PRO A 100 -2.24 14.19 5.48
C PRO A 100 -0.81 14.73 5.50
N PRO A 101 -0.58 15.94 6.05
CA PRO A 101 0.77 16.42 6.29
C PRO A 101 1.57 15.44 7.15
N HIS A 102 2.85 15.28 6.84
CA HIS A 102 3.79 14.43 7.58
C HIS A 102 3.53 12.91 7.51
N LEU A 103 2.56 12.46 6.72
CA LEU A 103 2.38 11.03 6.44
C LEU A 103 3.66 10.44 5.86
N GLN A 104 4.13 9.32 6.42
CA GLN A 104 5.31 8.62 5.90
C GLN A 104 4.92 7.25 5.37
N LEU A 105 5.56 6.88 4.27
CA LEU A 105 5.52 5.56 3.65
C LEU A 105 6.94 5.00 3.73
N MET A 106 7.10 3.81 4.29
CA MET A 106 8.39 3.13 4.43
C MET A 106 8.30 1.71 3.89
N LEU A 107 9.35 1.28 3.21
CA LEU A 107 9.63 -0.10 2.87
C LEU A 107 10.60 -0.66 3.91
N LEU A 108 10.23 -1.77 4.53
CA LEU A 108 11.05 -2.49 5.49
C LEU A 108 11.50 -3.82 4.90
N ASP A 109 12.74 -4.23 5.19
CA ASP A 109 13.25 -5.56 4.86
C ASP A 109 12.68 -6.65 5.79
N ASP A 110 13.18 -7.88 5.67
CA ASP A 110 12.77 -9.03 6.48
C ASP A 110 13.20 -8.96 7.94
N LEU A 111 14.18 -8.11 8.27
CA LEU A 111 14.61 -7.78 9.62
C LEU A 111 13.76 -6.64 10.23
N GLY A 112 12.95 -5.97 9.41
CA GLY A 112 12.13 -4.83 9.81
C GLY A 112 12.87 -3.49 9.75
N GLU A 113 14.05 -3.45 9.13
CA GLU A 113 14.84 -2.24 8.94
C GLU A 113 14.32 -1.46 7.74
N ALA A 114 14.24 -0.13 7.87
CA ALA A 114 13.77 0.71 6.78
C ALA A 114 14.83 0.82 5.68
N VAL A 115 14.49 0.36 4.48
CA VAL A 115 15.36 0.38 3.31
C VAL A 115 14.98 1.48 2.31
N MET A 116 13.73 1.94 2.33
CA MET A 116 13.26 3.08 1.52
C MET A 116 12.17 3.86 2.27
N GLU A 117 12.09 5.17 2.02
CA GLU A 117 11.07 6.02 2.62
C GLU A 117 10.64 7.18 1.72
N ALA A 118 9.39 7.60 1.89
CA ALA A 118 8.81 8.81 1.31
C ALA A 118 7.94 9.50 2.36
N GLN A 119 7.94 10.84 2.36
CA GLN A 119 7.11 11.63 3.28
C GLN A 119 6.27 12.64 2.50
N ALA A 120 4.98 12.69 2.82
CA ALA A 120 4.06 13.68 2.30
C ALA A 120 4.39 15.07 2.84
N ARG A 121 4.51 16.02 1.91
CA ARG A 121 4.62 17.45 2.17
C ARG A 121 3.27 18.12 1.88
N ASN A 122 3.18 19.42 2.19
CA ASN A 122 1.99 20.20 1.89
C ASN A 122 1.63 20.09 0.39
N ALA A 123 0.35 19.82 0.11
CA ALA A 123 -0.21 19.67 -1.22
C ALA A 123 0.26 18.43 -2.03
N ASN A 124 0.88 17.42 -1.42
CA ASN A 124 1.09 16.14 -2.10
C ASN A 124 -0.26 15.43 -2.32
N SER A 125 -0.59 15.13 -3.57
CA SER A 125 -1.76 14.31 -3.93
C SER A 125 -1.49 12.81 -3.83
N TYR A 126 -0.22 12.38 -3.77
CA TYR A 126 0.22 11.03 -3.46
C TYR A 126 1.71 11.02 -3.08
N ILE A 127 2.17 9.90 -2.52
CA ILE A 127 3.60 9.55 -2.36
C ILE A 127 3.81 8.11 -2.83
N GLN A 128 5.03 7.76 -3.26
CA GLN A 128 5.30 6.45 -3.84
C GLN A 128 6.70 5.92 -3.47
N LEU A 129 6.83 4.59 -3.53
CA LEU A 129 8.09 3.85 -3.55
C LEU A 129 8.02 2.83 -4.69
N GLN A 130 9.13 2.66 -5.42
CA GLN A 130 9.25 1.66 -6.48
C GLN A 130 10.53 0.87 -6.29
N PHE A 131 10.43 -0.45 -6.36
CA PHE A 131 11.54 -1.38 -6.21
C PHE A 131 11.25 -2.69 -6.96
N SER A 132 12.28 -3.51 -7.14
CA SER A 132 12.14 -4.85 -7.70
C SER A 132 12.51 -5.89 -6.65
N GLY A 133 11.97 -7.09 -6.76
CA GLY A 133 12.35 -8.21 -5.90
C GLY A 133 12.18 -9.57 -6.57
N LEU A 134 12.72 -10.58 -5.90
CA LEU A 134 12.73 -11.97 -6.33
C LEU A 134 11.62 -12.77 -5.63
N PRO A 135 11.03 -13.77 -6.31
CA PRO A 135 10.05 -14.66 -5.69
C PRO A 135 10.55 -15.28 -4.37
N GLY A 136 9.73 -15.18 -3.32
CA GLY A 136 10.03 -15.67 -1.98
C GLY A 136 10.67 -14.63 -1.05
N GLU A 137 11.14 -13.50 -1.56
CA GLU A 137 11.59 -12.38 -0.72
C GLU A 137 10.41 -11.79 0.07
N ARG A 138 10.71 -11.31 1.26
CA ARG A 138 9.73 -10.70 2.16
C ARG A 138 10.07 -9.23 2.36
N PHE A 139 9.04 -8.43 2.42
CA PHE A 139 9.14 -7.03 2.77
C PHE A 139 7.88 -6.60 3.51
N SER A 140 7.97 -5.46 4.18
CA SER A 140 6.81 -4.86 4.83
C SER A 140 6.65 -3.42 4.36
N VAL A 141 5.40 -3.00 4.20
CA VAL A 141 5.08 -1.59 3.96
C VAL A 141 4.52 -1.02 5.24
N LYS A 142 5.18 0.01 5.76
CA LYS A 142 4.74 0.74 6.94
C LYS A 142 4.26 2.12 6.55
N VAL A 143 3.03 2.45 6.94
CA VAL A 143 2.46 3.80 6.78
C VAL A 143 2.28 4.41 8.16
N THR A 144 2.82 5.62 8.37
CA THR A 144 2.75 6.33 9.66
C THR A 144 2.10 7.70 9.52
N LEU A 145 1.43 8.11 10.59
CA LEU A 145 0.85 9.44 10.73
C LEU A 145 0.89 9.84 12.22
N GLY A 146 1.86 10.65 12.60
CA GLY A 146 2.14 10.95 14.01
C GLY A 146 2.48 9.67 14.78
N ASP A 147 1.76 9.41 15.86
CA ASP A 147 1.96 8.23 16.72
C ASP A 147 1.28 6.95 16.19
N PHE A 148 0.54 7.05 15.09
CA PHE A 148 -0.20 5.93 14.51
C PHE A 148 0.61 5.29 13.39
N SER A 149 0.57 3.96 13.33
CA SER A 149 1.19 3.19 12.25
C SER A 149 0.33 2.01 11.83
N ALA A 150 0.30 1.75 10.52
CA ALA A 150 -0.19 0.51 9.94
C ALA A 150 0.97 -0.19 9.22
N ILE A 151 1.04 -1.52 9.32
CA ILE A 151 2.05 -2.35 8.67
C ILE A 151 1.35 -3.45 7.89
N GLU A 152 1.72 -3.60 6.62
CA GLU A 152 1.31 -4.71 5.76
C GLU A 152 2.54 -5.52 5.38
N ASN A 153 2.45 -6.84 5.51
CA ASN A 153 3.56 -7.75 5.22
C ASN A 153 3.31 -8.50 3.93
N PHE A 154 4.34 -8.61 3.11
CA PHE A 154 4.26 -9.22 1.79
C PHE A 154 5.32 -10.29 1.60
N VAL A 155 5.00 -11.28 0.77
CA VAL A 155 5.94 -12.18 0.13
C VAL A 155 5.72 -12.10 -1.38
N ILE A 156 6.81 -11.96 -2.13
CA ILE A 156 6.81 -11.88 -3.60
C ILE A 156 6.49 -13.25 -4.20
#